data_AF-A0A164UJS3-F1
#
_entry.id   AF-A0A164UJS3-F1
#
_cell.length_a   1.000
_cell.length_b   1.000
_cell.length_c   1.000
_cell.angle_alpha   90.00
_cell.angle_beta   90.00
_cell.angle_gamma   90.00
#
_symmetry.space_group_name_H-M   'P 1'
#
loop_
_entity.id
_entity.type
_entity.pdbx_description
1 polymer ?
#
loop_
_entity_poly.entity_id
_entity_poly.type
_entity_poly.pdbx_seq_one_letter_code
_entity_poly.pdbx_strand_id
1 'polypeptide(L)'
;MAPDHHFALPDDEELLKHVVDVHCHPTESPIVPEAVRACAVTVCAMASNPNDQELVKSLALEHPDKVIPCFGYHPWYSHWIAVRPFSSKEDHYRQLFIETDYPNAAILSDFYRLLEFLPEPFPLSELLSELRTNLTSFPNAMLGEVGLDRAMKVRYGSGDQPRKLSSFHVPIEHQISVLEAQLDLAVELERPVSLHSVQSQAVTLELLARMQSKYGQSWRNISIDMHSCGLSAETWKLLSAAHGNIFLSLSTVINSRSPAHRKLIAQCSPDRLLVESDYNDISFSTQRTWDMVNIIAGVKEWRVEKSWNEELEEGVAGAVHILEENWRAFKEGKHEDKNFQTRRKRRLRDFFPRPNKDEDEDSA
;
A
#
# COMPACT_ATOMS: atom_id res chain seq x y z
N MET A 1 11.49 7.22 22.61
CA MET A 1 10.14 6.93 22.11
C MET A 1 9.21 7.90 22.80
N ALA A 2 8.34 8.61 22.07
CA ALA A 2 7.20 9.25 22.73
C ALA A 2 6.40 8.14 23.43
N PRO A 3 5.80 8.39 24.61
CA PRO A 3 4.92 7.40 25.20
C PRO A 3 3.82 7.04 24.19
N ASP A 4 3.63 5.75 23.95
CA ASP A 4 2.53 5.24 23.12
C ASP A 4 1.21 5.66 23.81
N HIS A 5 0.64 6.79 23.36
CA HIS A 5 -0.61 7.28 23.88
C HIS A 5 -1.73 6.53 23.16
N HIS A 6 -2.25 5.49 23.81
CA HIS A 6 -3.38 4.72 23.30
C HIS A 6 -4.72 5.40 23.63
N PHE A 7 -5.64 5.36 22.68
CA PHE A 7 -7.04 5.69 22.92
C PHE A 7 -7.75 4.47 23.52
N ALA A 8 -8.73 4.70 24.40
CA ALA A 8 -9.55 3.61 24.91
C ALA A 8 -10.31 2.95 23.76
N LEU A 9 -10.30 1.61 23.71
CA LEU A 9 -11.15 0.85 22.81
C LEU A 9 -12.63 1.07 23.15
N PRO A 10 -13.55 1.02 22.17
CA PRO A 10 -14.98 1.09 22.43
C PRO A 10 -15.44 -0.18 23.15
N ASP A 11 -16.45 -0.06 24.02
CA ASP A 11 -17.06 -1.21 24.70
C ASP A 11 -17.86 -2.10 23.73
N ASP A 12 -18.32 -1.54 22.60
CA ASP A 12 -19.03 -2.28 21.56
C ASP A 12 -18.04 -2.98 20.61
N GLU A 13 -17.85 -4.29 20.80
CA GLU A 13 -17.02 -5.12 19.93
C GLU A 13 -17.55 -5.15 18.48
N GLU A 14 -18.85 -4.95 18.26
CA GLU A 14 -19.38 -5.00 16.90
C GLU A 14 -18.88 -3.81 16.07
N LEU A 15 -18.75 -2.64 16.70
CA LEU A 15 -18.16 -1.46 16.05
C LEU A 15 -16.75 -1.75 15.49
N LEU A 16 -15.95 -2.54 16.20
CA LEU A 16 -14.58 -2.86 15.78
C LEU A 16 -14.52 -3.80 14.58
N LYS A 17 -15.54 -4.63 14.33
CA LYS A 17 -15.56 -5.52 13.15
C LYS A 17 -15.72 -4.76 11.84
N HIS A 18 -16.26 -3.54 11.91
CA HIS A 18 -16.36 -2.62 10.77
C HIS A 18 -15.08 -1.79 10.54
N VAL A 19 -14.08 -1.94 11.41
CA VAL A 19 -12.75 -1.36 11.21
C VAL A 19 -11.86 -2.38 10.50
N VAL A 20 -11.14 -1.93 9.48
CA VAL A 20 -10.20 -2.74 8.71
C VAL A 20 -8.81 -2.16 8.86
N ASP A 21 -7.90 -2.95 9.39
CA ASP A 21 -6.47 -2.71 9.31
C ASP A 21 -6.02 -3.08 7.90
N VAL A 22 -5.84 -2.07 7.03
CA VAL A 22 -5.54 -2.31 5.60
C VAL A 22 -4.10 -2.72 5.35
N HIS A 23 -3.25 -2.76 6.38
CA HIS A 23 -1.85 -3.16 6.26
C HIS A 23 -1.23 -3.60 7.59
N CYS A 24 -0.92 -4.90 7.71
CA CYS A 24 -0.11 -5.42 8.80
C CYS A 24 0.69 -6.67 8.40
N HIS A 25 1.65 -7.07 9.23
CA HIS A 25 2.60 -8.17 8.97
C HIS A 25 2.49 -9.30 10.01
N PRO A 26 1.32 -9.92 10.20
CA PRO A 26 1.07 -10.83 11.33
C PRO A 26 1.94 -12.10 11.29
N THR A 27 2.55 -12.42 10.15
CA THR A 27 3.43 -13.58 9.94
C THR A 27 4.91 -13.30 10.23
N GLU A 28 5.29 -12.04 10.45
CA GLU A 28 6.68 -11.67 10.79
C GLU A 28 7.00 -11.86 12.29
N SER A 29 6.00 -12.25 13.08
CA SER A 29 6.14 -12.70 14.47
C SER A 29 5.49 -14.08 14.65
N PRO A 30 5.83 -14.83 15.73
CA PRO A 30 5.12 -16.06 16.05
C PRO A 30 3.61 -15.80 16.19
N ILE A 31 2.81 -16.46 15.37
CA ILE A 31 1.35 -16.35 15.41
C ILE A 31 0.83 -17.16 16.59
N VAL A 32 0.16 -16.48 17.52
CA VAL A 32 -0.56 -17.12 18.63
C VAL A 32 -2.04 -17.19 18.24
N PRO A 33 -2.66 -18.39 18.12
CA PRO A 33 -4.05 -18.51 17.67
C PRO A 33 -5.06 -17.71 18.51
N GLU A 34 -4.79 -17.56 19.81
CA GLU A 34 -5.62 -16.73 20.70
C GLU A 34 -5.54 -15.24 20.36
N ALA A 35 -4.38 -14.75 19.94
CA ALA A 35 -4.22 -13.35 19.51
C ALA A 35 -5.01 -13.06 18.23
N VAL A 36 -5.03 -14.02 17.28
CA VAL A 36 -5.84 -13.88 16.06
C VAL A 36 -7.34 -13.88 16.38
N ARG A 37 -7.77 -14.71 17.33
CA ARG A 37 -9.17 -14.71 17.81
C ARG A 37 -9.52 -13.40 18.51
N ALA A 38 -8.64 -12.88 19.36
CA ALA A 38 -8.85 -11.65 20.11
C ALA A 38 -8.74 -10.37 19.27
N CYS A 39 -8.10 -10.42 18.09
CA CYS A 39 -8.08 -9.28 17.17
C CYS A 39 -9.51 -8.97 16.71
N ALA A 40 -10.04 -7.81 17.08
CA ALA A 40 -11.43 -7.44 16.83
C ALA A 40 -11.68 -6.87 15.43
N VAL A 41 -10.61 -6.38 14.78
CA VAL A 41 -10.65 -5.78 13.44
C VAL A 41 -10.40 -6.82 12.35
N THR A 42 -10.89 -6.56 11.15
CA THR A 42 -10.43 -7.29 9.94
C THR A 42 -9.01 -6.82 9.61
N VAL A 43 -8.13 -7.73 9.19
CA VAL A 43 -6.74 -7.43 8.86
C VAL A 43 -6.40 -7.81 7.43
N CYS A 44 -5.68 -6.93 6.74
CA CYS A 44 -5.03 -7.21 5.46
C CYS A 44 -3.59 -7.63 5.73
N ALA A 45 -3.34 -8.95 5.67
CA ALA A 45 -2.07 -9.55 6.05
C ALA A 45 -1.09 -9.55 4.87
N MET A 46 -0.04 -8.75 4.96
CA MET A 46 0.98 -8.57 3.92
C MET A 46 1.99 -9.70 3.92
N ALA A 47 2.15 -10.36 2.77
CA ALA A 47 3.32 -11.19 2.50
C ALA A 47 4.44 -10.29 1.97
N SER A 48 5.59 -10.25 2.66
CA SER A 48 6.71 -9.38 2.28
C SER A 48 7.75 -10.10 1.42
N ASN A 49 7.90 -11.41 1.59
CA ASN A 49 9.00 -12.22 1.04
C ASN A 49 8.51 -13.62 0.59
N PRO A 50 9.35 -14.43 -0.11
CA PRO A 50 8.91 -15.74 -0.60
C PRO A 50 8.42 -16.69 0.51
N ASN A 51 9.01 -16.64 1.70
CA ASN A 51 8.62 -17.52 2.80
C ASN A 51 7.28 -17.11 3.44
N ASP A 52 6.93 -15.83 3.36
CA ASP A 52 5.72 -15.30 3.98
C ASP A 52 4.46 -15.62 3.15
N GLN A 53 4.60 -15.91 1.85
CA GLN A 53 3.47 -16.18 0.96
C GLN A 53 2.59 -17.32 1.49
N GLU A 54 3.20 -18.46 1.85
CA GLU A 54 2.46 -19.63 2.34
C GLU A 54 1.96 -19.43 3.79
N LEU A 55 2.66 -18.64 4.61
CA LEU A 55 2.21 -18.31 5.97
C LEU A 55 0.94 -17.45 5.94
N VAL A 56 0.93 -16.40 5.11
CA VAL A 56 -0.25 -15.52 4.93
C VAL A 56 -1.42 -16.30 4.34
N LYS A 57 -1.14 -17.16 3.36
CA LYS A 57 -2.15 -18.06 2.78
C LYS A 57 -2.76 -19.00 3.82
N SER A 58 -1.93 -19.63 4.64
CA SER A 58 -2.39 -20.53 5.71
C SER A 58 -3.25 -19.78 6.73
N LEU A 59 -2.81 -18.58 7.13
CA LEU A 59 -3.53 -17.73 8.07
C LEU A 59 -4.91 -17.32 7.53
N ALA A 60 -5.01 -16.97 6.24
CA ALA A 60 -6.26 -16.63 5.58
C ALA A 60 -7.23 -17.81 5.45
N LEU A 61 -6.71 -19.03 5.22
CA LEU A 61 -7.54 -20.24 5.20
C LEU A 61 -8.09 -20.62 6.58
N GLU A 62 -7.31 -20.37 7.64
CA GLU A 62 -7.74 -20.64 9.02
C GLU A 62 -8.75 -19.59 9.53
N HIS A 63 -8.65 -18.35 9.05
CA HIS A 63 -9.48 -17.22 9.52
C HIS A 63 -10.09 -16.40 8.37
N PRO A 64 -10.91 -17.00 7.49
CA PRO A 64 -11.41 -16.35 6.27
C PRO A 64 -12.30 -15.13 6.50
N ASP A 65 -12.97 -15.04 7.66
CA ASP A 65 -13.83 -13.91 8.01
C ASP A 65 -13.08 -12.70 8.57
N LYS A 66 -11.77 -12.85 8.85
CA LYS A 66 -10.95 -11.84 9.53
C LYS A 66 -9.70 -11.45 8.77
N VAL A 67 -9.14 -12.38 8.01
CA VAL A 67 -7.85 -12.19 7.34
C VAL A 67 -8.07 -12.12 5.84
N ILE A 68 -7.72 -10.97 5.28
CA ILE A 68 -7.63 -10.75 3.84
C ILE A 68 -6.16 -10.94 3.47
N PRO A 69 -5.79 -11.99 2.71
CA PRO A 69 -4.41 -12.20 2.36
C PRO A 69 -3.97 -11.17 1.31
N CYS A 70 -2.78 -10.63 1.50
CA CYS A 70 -2.12 -9.79 0.52
C CYS A 70 -0.85 -10.52 0.07
N PHE A 71 -0.73 -10.73 -1.24
CA PHE A 71 0.41 -11.43 -1.84
C PHE A 71 1.24 -10.43 -2.63
N GLY A 72 2.55 -10.45 -2.46
CA GLY A 72 3.44 -9.48 -3.07
C GLY A 72 4.88 -9.71 -2.66
N TYR A 73 5.79 -9.12 -3.42
CA TYR A 73 7.21 -9.18 -3.15
C TYR A 73 7.75 -7.78 -2.87
N HIS A 74 8.13 -7.57 -1.61
CA HIS A 74 8.61 -6.30 -1.10
C HIS A 74 9.97 -5.92 -1.73
N PRO A 75 10.25 -4.64 -2.03
CA PRO A 75 11.52 -4.19 -2.62
C PRO A 75 12.77 -4.62 -1.87
N TRP A 76 12.67 -4.90 -0.57
CA TRP A 76 13.80 -5.43 0.20
C TRP A 76 14.34 -6.76 -0.33
N TYR A 77 13.48 -7.58 -0.91
CA TYR A 77 13.82 -8.90 -1.46
C TYR A 77 13.94 -8.88 -2.98
N SER A 78 13.82 -7.71 -3.62
CA SER A 78 13.90 -7.56 -5.08
C SER A 78 15.21 -8.10 -5.69
N HIS A 79 16.30 -8.06 -4.93
CA HIS A 79 17.59 -8.61 -5.34
C HIS A 79 17.59 -10.15 -5.45
N TRP A 80 16.61 -10.86 -4.89
CA TRP A 80 16.47 -12.32 -5.07
C TRP A 80 15.85 -12.67 -6.42
N ILE A 81 15.28 -11.69 -7.12
CA ILE A 81 14.52 -11.89 -8.34
C ILE A 81 15.39 -11.51 -9.54
N ALA A 82 15.52 -12.43 -10.49
CA ALA A 82 16.23 -12.19 -11.73
C ALA A 82 15.28 -11.67 -12.81
N VAL A 83 15.51 -10.43 -13.27
CA VAL A 83 14.79 -9.81 -14.41
C VAL A 83 15.51 -10.03 -15.75
N ARG A 84 16.72 -10.60 -15.71
CA ARG A 84 17.54 -10.98 -16.85
C ARG A 84 18.00 -12.43 -16.71
N PRO A 85 18.31 -13.13 -17.82
CA PRO A 85 18.94 -14.44 -17.75
C PRO A 85 20.26 -14.41 -16.97
N PHE A 86 20.51 -15.46 -16.18
CA PHE A 86 21.74 -15.65 -15.42
C PHE A 86 22.20 -17.11 -15.51
N SER A 87 23.50 -17.33 -15.40
CA SER A 87 24.15 -18.63 -15.49
C SER A 87 24.50 -19.24 -14.13
N SER A 88 24.55 -18.41 -13.08
CA SER A 88 24.84 -18.81 -11.70
C SER A 88 24.38 -17.75 -10.70
N LYS A 89 24.33 -18.11 -9.41
CA LYS A 89 24.12 -17.18 -8.30
C LYS A 89 25.06 -15.97 -8.35
N GLU A 90 26.37 -16.22 -8.57
CA GLU A 90 27.36 -15.14 -8.67
C GLU A 90 27.04 -14.20 -9.83
N ASP A 91 26.74 -14.76 -11.00
CA ASP A 91 26.44 -13.99 -12.22
C ASP A 91 25.27 -13.02 -11.99
N HIS A 92 24.16 -13.49 -11.44
CA HIS A 92 23.01 -12.63 -11.11
C HIS A 92 23.37 -11.49 -10.14
N TYR A 93 24.01 -11.80 -9.01
CA TYR A 93 24.31 -10.75 -8.03
C TYR A 93 25.42 -9.81 -8.50
N ARG A 94 26.38 -10.30 -9.30
CA ARG A 94 27.39 -9.47 -9.95
C ARG A 94 26.71 -8.49 -10.92
N GLN A 95 25.75 -8.95 -11.72
CA GLN A 95 24.95 -8.12 -12.61
C GLN A 95 24.15 -7.02 -11.90
N LEU A 96 23.81 -7.19 -10.62
CA LEU A 96 23.09 -6.20 -9.81
C LEU A 96 24.02 -5.22 -9.08
N PHE A 97 25.13 -5.71 -8.53
CA PHE A 97 25.93 -4.97 -7.56
C PHE A 97 27.28 -4.49 -8.10
N ILE A 98 27.73 -5.01 -9.23
CA ILE A 98 29.00 -4.65 -9.88
C ILE A 98 28.69 -3.97 -11.21
N GLU A 99 28.63 -2.64 -11.18
CA GLU A 99 28.27 -1.81 -12.35
C GLU A 99 29.44 -1.56 -13.32
N THR A 100 30.67 -1.87 -12.91
CA THR A 100 31.90 -1.55 -13.66
C THR A 100 32.69 -2.80 -13.99
N ASP A 101 33.35 -2.80 -15.16
CA ASP A 101 34.29 -3.85 -15.57
C ASP A 101 35.57 -3.88 -14.71
N TYR A 102 35.85 -2.80 -13.97
CA TYR A 102 37.06 -2.64 -13.14
C TYR A 102 36.71 -2.27 -11.69
N PRO A 103 36.03 -3.15 -10.93
CA PRO A 103 35.73 -2.89 -9.54
C PRO A 103 37.02 -2.94 -8.71
N ASN A 104 37.16 -2.02 -7.76
CA ASN A 104 38.31 -2.04 -6.86
C ASN A 104 38.27 -3.28 -5.94
N ALA A 105 39.43 -3.66 -5.40
CA ALA A 105 39.57 -4.86 -4.57
C ALA A 105 38.68 -4.87 -3.31
N ALA A 106 38.39 -3.70 -2.74
CA ALA A 106 37.53 -3.58 -1.57
C ALA A 106 36.07 -3.93 -1.89
N ILE A 107 35.54 -3.43 -3.02
CA ILE A 107 34.18 -3.74 -3.48
C ILE A 107 34.06 -5.23 -3.81
N LEU A 108 35.03 -5.80 -4.52
CA LEU A 108 35.02 -7.25 -4.83
C LEU A 108 35.06 -8.10 -3.56
N SER A 109 35.92 -7.76 -2.61
CA SER A 109 35.99 -8.47 -1.33
C SER A 109 34.68 -8.37 -0.55
N ASP A 110 34.03 -7.20 -0.55
CA ASP A 110 32.76 -6.99 0.13
C ASP A 110 31.61 -7.74 -0.55
N PHE A 111 31.64 -7.80 -1.89
CA PHE A 111 30.69 -8.56 -2.72
C PHE A 111 30.77 -10.06 -2.45
N TYR A 112 31.95 -10.66 -2.51
CA TYR A 112 32.09 -12.10 -2.26
C TYR A 112 31.70 -12.47 -0.82
N ARG A 113 32.02 -11.60 0.15
CA ARG A 113 31.53 -11.76 1.53
C ARG A 113 30.01 -11.70 1.61
N LEU A 114 29.36 -10.82 0.85
CA LEU A 114 27.90 -10.74 0.81
C LEU A 114 27.29 -11.98 0.14
N LEU A 115 27.87 -12.42 -0.98
CA LEU A 115 27.38 -13.52 -1.82
C LEU A 115 27.17 -14.83 -1.05
N GLU A 116 27.99 -15.09 -0.02
CA GLU A 116 27.85 -16.25 0.87
C GLU A 116 26.49 -16.29 1.59
N PHE A 117 25.89 -15.13 1.88
CA PHE A 117 24.65 -15.00 2.64
C PHE A 117 23.40 -14.80 1.80
N LEU A 118 23.55 -14.46 0.52
CA LEU A 118 22.42 -14.29 -0.38
C LEU A 118 21.81 -15.64 -0.72
N PRO A 119 20.50 -15.77 -0.99
CA PRO A 119 19.90 -17.03 -1.42
C PRO A 119 20.23 -17.33 -2.89
N GLU A 120 19.74 -18.47 -3.38
CA GLU A 120 19.67 -18.70 -4.82
C GLU A 120 18.63 -17.74 -5.44
N PRO A 121 18.97 -17.00 -6.51
CA PRO A 121 18.01 -16.15 -7.18
C PRO A 121 17.04 -16.99 -8.01
N PHE A 122 15.82 -16.46 -8.20
CA PHE A 122 14.78 -17.10 -9.00
C PHE A 122 14.27 -16.15 -10.10
N PRO A 123 13.82 -16.66 -11.26
CA PRO A 123 13.34 -15.81 -12.34
C PRO A 123 12.07 -15.03 -11.99
N LEU A 124 11.94 -13.82 -12.52
CA LEU A 124 10.71 -13.02 -12.41
C LEU A 124 9.47 -13.78 -12.90
N SER A 125 9.61 -14.67 -13.90
CA SER A 125 8.49 -15.50 -14.37
C SER A 125 7.96 -16.47 -13.31
N GLU A 126 8.83 -16.98 -12.44
CA GLU A 126 8.45 -17.88 -11.35
C GLU A 126 7.66 -17.11 -10.29
N LEU A 127 8.14 -15.92 -9.91
CA LEU A 127 7.42 -14.98 -9.07
C LEU A 127 6.00 -14.71 -9.58
N LEU A 128 5.88 -14.33 -10.86
CA LEU A 128 4.59 -13.97 -11.46
C LEU A 128 3.65 -15.16 -11.53
N SER A 129 4.18 -16.38 -11.73
CA SER A 129 3.38 -17.60 -11.73
C SER A 129 2.79 -17.90 -10.35
N GLU A 130 3.60 -17.80 -9.29
CA GLU A 130 3.13 -18.00 -7.92
C GLU A 130 2.13 -16.91 -7.53
N LEU A 131 2.47 -15.64 -7.77
CA LEU A 131 1.62 -14.50 -7.44
C LEU A 131 0.25 -14.60 -8.14
N ARG A 132 0.22 -14.98 -9.43
CA ARG A 132 -1.03 -15.23 -10.15
C ARG A 132 -1.83 -16.37 -9.52
N THR A 133 -1.17 -17.47 -9.14
CA THR A 133 -1.83 -18.60 -8.50
C THR A 133 -2.48 -18.19 -7.19
N ASN A 134 -1.78 -17.40 -6.36
CA ASN A 134 -2.32 -16.92 -5.09
C ASN A 134 -3.49 -15.93 -5.30
N LEU A 135 -3.33 -14.90 -6.15
CA LEU A 135 -4.37 -13.89 -6.41
C LEU A 135 -5.62 -14.45 -7.10
N THR A 136 -5.50 -15.56 -7.82
CA THR A 136 -6.65 -16.26 -8.42
C THR A 136 -7.33 -17.22 -7.44
N SER A 137 -6.57 -17.85 -6.54
CA SER A 137 -7.10 -18.73 -5.49
C SER A 137 -7.85 -17.97 -4.40
N PHE A 138 -7.50 -16.70 -4.18
CA PHE A 138 -8.16 -15.81 -3.21
C PHE A 138 -8.75 -14.59 -3.95
N PRO A 139 -10.03 -14.62 -4.36
CA PRO A 139 -10.64 -13.54 -5.12
C PRO A 139 -10.66 -12.18 -4.41
N ASN A 140 -10.66 -12.18 -3.08
CA ASN A 140 -10.63 -10.98 -2.23
C ASN A 140 -9.21 -10.51 -1.88
N ALA A 141 -8.16 -11.21 -2.33
CA ALA A 141 -6.79 -10.87 -2.01
C ALA A 141 -6.35 -9.53 -2.63
N MET A 142 -5.37 -8.90 -2.02
CA MET A 142 -4.71 -7.71 -2.55
C MET A 142 -3.31 -8.06 -3.07
N LEU A 143 -2.79 -7.21 -3.96
CA LEU A 143 -1.35 -7.18 -4.23
C LEU A 143 -0.66 -6.39 -3.12
N GLY A 144 0.17 -7.03 -2.31
CA GLY A 144 0.90 -6.34 -1.25
C GLY A 144 1.69 -7.29 -0.33
N GLU A 145 2.79 -6.84 0.26
CA GLU A 145 3.37 -5.51 0.11
C GLU A 145 4.32 -5.46 -1.10
N VAL A 146 4.18 -4.44 -1.95
CA VAL A 146 5.04 -4.21 -3.12
C VAL A 146 5.45 -2.74 -3.17
N GLY A 147 6.58 -2.40 -3.79
CA GLY A 147 6.92 -0.99 -3.95
C GLY A 147 8.38 -0.70 -4.27
N LEU A 148 8.82 0.51 -3.89
CA LEU A 148 10.17 1.02 -4.14
C LEU A 148 10.82 1.52 -2.84
N ASP A 149 12.03 1.07 -2.55
CA ASP A 149 12.81 1.50 -1.39
C ASP A 149 14.25 1.84 -1.80
N ARG A 150 14.56 3.15 -1.88
CA ARG A 150 15.92 3.62 -2.16
C ARG A 150 16.83 3.61 -0.93
N ALA A 151 16.26 3.56 0.28
CA ALA A 151 17.03 3.57 1.52
C ALA A 151 17.56 2.17 1.89
N MET A 152 16.98 1.12 1.29
CA MET A 152 17.32 -0.26 1.60
C MET A 152 18.76 -0.61 1.21
N LYS A 153 19.51 -1.09 2.21
CA LYS A 153 20.82 -1.72 2.05
C LYS A 153 20.71 -3.22 2.24
N VAL A 154 21.34 -3.98 1.36
CA VAL A 154 21.38 -5.43 1.48
C VAL A 154 22.15 -5.82 2.74
N ARG A 155 21.63 -6.77 3.51
CA ARG A 155 22.21 -7.16 4.80
C ARG A 155 23.16 -8.35 4.62
N TYR A 156 24.23 -8.42 5.42
CA TYR A 156 24.87 -9.72 5.67
C TYR A 156 23.86 -10.59 6.44
N GLY A 157 23.93 -11.92 6.25
CA GLY A 157 22.88 -12.85 6.64
C GLY A 157 22.42 -12.75 8.10
N SER A 158 21.30 -13.39 8.40
CA SER A 158 20.59 -13.29 9.69
C SER A 158 21.39 -13.69 10.94
N GLY A 159 22.57 -14.29 10.78
CA GLY A 159 23.45 -14.75 11.87
C GLY A 159 24.42 -13.69 12.43
N ASP A 160 24.67 -12.58 11.72
CA ASP A 160 25.56 -11.53 12.20
C ASP A 160 24.83 -10.62 13.20
N GLN A 161 25.21 -10.71 14.48
CA GLN A 161 24.82 -9.78 15.54
C GLN A 161 26.01 -8.88 15.89
N PRO A 162 25.91 -7.53 15.72
CA PRO A 162 24.74 -6.80 15.22
C PRO A 162 24.56 -6.97 13.69
N ARG A 163 23.30 -6.90 13.25
CA ARG A 163 22.89 -6.98 11.84
C ARG A 163 23.71 -5.99 11.01
N LYS A 164 24.75 -6.46 10.34
CA LYS A 164 25.67 -5.60 9.59
C LYS A 164 25.09 -5.30 8.21
N LEU A 165 25.01 -4.01 7.86
CA LEU A 165 24.60 -3.59 6.52
C LEU A 165 25.79 -3.69 5.56
N SER A 166 25.53 -4.15 4.33
CA SER A 166 26.51 -4.08 3.24
C SER A 166 26.57 -2.67 2.64
N SER A 167 27.56 -2.46 1.79
CA SER A 167 27.68 -1.26 0.96
C SER A 167 26.71 -1.25 -0.24
N PHE A 168 26.05 -2.37 -0.53
CA PHE A 168 25.26 -2.57 -1.73
C PHE A 168 23.79 -2.16 -1.55
N HIS A 169 23.27 -1.48 -2.57
CA HIS A 169 21.85 -1.18 -2.73
C HIS A 169 21.36 -1.92 -3.96
N VAL A 170 20.06 -2.24 -3.97
CA VAL A 170 19.45 -2.78 -5.19
C VAL A 170 19.20 -1.62 -6.16
N PRO A 171 19.66 -1.69 -7.42
CA PRO A 171 19.42 -0.63 -8.40
C PRO A 171 17.95 -0.29 -8.51
N ILE A 172 17.62 1.01 -8.55
CA ILE A 172 16.22 1.45 -8.57
C ILE A 172 15.47 0.92 -9.80
N GLU A 173 16.12 0.86 -10.97
CA GLU A 173 15.54 0.30 -12.19
C GLU A 173 15.19 -1.19 -12.07
N HIS A 174 15.97 -1.94 -11.27
CA HIS A 174 15.66 -3.33 -10.97
C HIS A 174 14.39 -3.44 -10.11
N GLN A 175 14.28 -2.60 -9.08
CA GLN A 175 13.07 -2.53 -8.25
C GLN A 175 11.83 -2.12 -9.09
N ILE A 176 11.97 -1.13 -9.97
CA ILE A 176 10.91 -0.70 -10.89
C ILE A 176 10.48 -1.86 -11.79
N SER A 177 11.42 -2.62 -12.35
CA SER A 177 11.12 -3.74 -13.23
C SER A 177 10.30 -4.83 -12.53
N VAL A 178 10.66 -5.15 -11.28
CA VAL A 178 9.92 -6.12 -10.45
C VAL A 178 8.55 -5.58 -10.06
N LEU A 179 8.47 -4.32 -9.62
CA LEU A 179 7.20 -3.70 -9.21
C LEU A 179 6.23 -3.56 -10.38
N GLU A 180 6.68 -3.07 -11.54
CA GLU A 180 5.84 -2.92 -12.72
C GLU A 180 5.23 -4.26 -13.14
N ALA A 181 6.02 -5.34 -13.15
CA ALA A 181 5.51 -6.65 -13.50
C ALA A 181 4.42 -7.16 -12.52
N GLN A 182 4.56 -6.85 -11.23
CA GLN A 182 3.53 -7.15 -10.23
C GLN A 182 2.27 -6.28 -10.43
N LEU A 183 2.43 -4.99 -10.71
CA LEU A 183 1.31 -4.09 -11.00
C LEU A 183 0.58 -4.46 -12.29
N ASP A 184 1.29 -4.92 -13.31
CA ASP A 184 0.69 -5.42 -14.56
C ASP A 184 -0.30 -6.55 -14.26
N LEU A 185 0.07 -7.47 -13.35
CA LEU A 185 -0.80 -8.56 -12.90
C LEU A 185 -1.98 -8.06 -12.06
N ALA A 186 -1.77 -7.05 -11.19
CA ALA A 186 -2.88 -6.45 -10.44
C ALA A 186 -3.90 -5.78 -11.35
N VAL A 187 -3.46 -5.09 -12.40
CA VAL A 187 -4.37 -4.51 -13.40
C VAL A 187 -5.13 -5.61 -14.15
N GLU A 188 -4.44 -6.67 -14.56
CA GLU A 188 -5.05 -7.79 -15.27
C GLU A 188 -6.13 -8.50 -14.43
N LEU A 189 -5.86 -8.72 -13.15
CA LEU A 189 -6.75 -9.44 -12.23
C LEU A 189 -7.69 -8.51 -11.45
N GLU A 190 -7.67 -7.20 -11.74
CA GLU A 190 -8.41 -6.16 -11.02
C GLU A 190 -8.23 -6.24 -9.50
N ARG A 191 -6.96 -6.29 -9.03
CA ARG A 191 -6.61 -6.42 -7.61
C ARG A 191 -6.20 -5.07 -7.02
N PRO A 192 -6.74 -4.68 -5.84
CA PRO A 192 -6.23 -3.53 -5.11
C PRO A 192 -4.77 -3.75 -4.69
N VAL A 193 -4.03 -2.65 -4.54
CA VAL A 193 -2.59 -2.68 -4.27
C VAL A 193 -2.27 -1.92 -2.98
N SER A 194 -1.44 -2.51 -2.12
CA SER A 194 -0.74 -1.80 -1.03
C SER A 194 0.68 -1.48 -1.48
N LEU A 195 1.02 -0.19 -1.59
CA LEU A 195 2.24 0.30 -2.24
C LEU A 195 3.22 0.97 -1.27
N HIS A 196 4.38 0.34 -1.09
CA HIS A 196 5.55 0.88 -0.39
C HIS A 196 6.28 1.95 -1.20
N SER A 197 6.69 3.04 -0.54
CA SER A 197 7.50 4.08 -1.18
C SER A 197 8.39 4.83 -0.19
N VAL A 198 9.63 4.37 -0.01
CA VAL A 198 10.62 5.00 0.88
C VAL A 198 11.79 5.61 0.10
N GLN A 199 11.98 6.93 0.30
CA GLN A 199 12.99 7.76 -0.40
C GLN A 199 12.92 7.70 -1.94
N SER A 200 11.79 7.25 -2.49
CA SER A 200 11.55 6.95 -3.90
C SER A 200 10.41 7.77 -4.50
N GLN A 201 9.93 8.81 -3.81
CA GLN A 201 8.69 9.54 -4.13
C GLN A 201 8.59 9.97 -5.60
N ALA A 202 9.62 10.63 -6.14
CA ALA A 202 9.59 11.09 -7.53
C ALA A 202 9.44 9.92 -8.53
N VAL A 203 10.19 8.85 -8.31
CA VAL A 203 10.14 7.63 -9.15
C VAL A 203 8.78 6.95 -9.03
N THR A 204 8.23 6.88 -7.82
CA THR A 204 6.89 6.32 -7.60
C THR A 204 5.83 7.11 -8.37
N LEU A 205 5.88 8.45 -8.34
CA LEU A 205 4.96 9.30 -9.11
C LEU A 205 5.10 9.10 -10.63
N GLU A 206 6.34 9.02 -11.12
CA GLU A 206 6.62 8.75 -12.53
C GLU A 206 6.10 7.38 -12.97
N LEU A 207 6.30 6.35 -12.14
CA LEU A 207 5.76 5.01 -12.39
C LEU A 207 4.24 5.03 -12.42
N LEU A 208 3.57 5.64 -11.45
CA LEU A 208 2.10 5.72 -11.42
C LEU A 208 1.54 6.43 -12.66
N ALA A 209 2.16 7.54 -13.08
CA ALA A 209 1.79 8.24 -14.31
C ALA A 209 2.01 7.39 -15.57
N ARG A 210 3.10 6.61 -15.60
CA ARG A 210 3.39 5.66 -16.68
C ARG A 210 2.36 4.52 -16.72
N MET A 211 2.01 3.95 -15.57
CA MET A 211 0.98 2.89 -15.47
C MET A 211 -0.39 3.39 -15.88
N GLN A 212 -0.77 4.61 -15.46
CA GLN A 212 -2.00 5.26 -15.91
C GLN A 212 -2.01 5.47 -17.43
N SER A 213 -0.88 5.86 -18.02
CA SER A 213 -0.74 6.05 -19.48
C SER A 213 -0.80 4.72 -20.24
N LYS A 214 -0.18 3.67 -19.69
CA LYS A 214 -0.13 2.31 -20.26
C LYS A 214 -1.50 1.63 -20.28
N TYR A 215 -2.28 1.75 -19.21
CA TYR A 215 -3.51 0.99 -19.01
C TYR A 215 -4.81 1.79 -19.10
N GLY A 216 -4.75 3.13 -19.07
CA GLY A 216 -5.92 3.99 -19.24
C GLY A 216 -7.03 3.68 -18.23
N GLN A 217 -8.17 3.17 -18.71
CA GLN A 217 -9.31 2.84 -17.86
C GLN A 217 -9.03 1.63 -16.95
N SER A 218 -8.31 0.61 -17.42
CA SER A 218 -7.99 -0.57 -16.62
C SER A 218 -7.16 -0.21 -15.38
N TRP A 219 -6.29 0.81 -15.46
CA TRP A 219 -5.59 1.35 -14.30
C TRP A 219 -6.56 1.86 -13.23
N ARG A 220 -7.67 2.48 -13.64
CA ARG A 220 -8.68 3.03 -12.74
C ARG A 220 -9.63 1.97 -12.22
N ASN A 221 -9.62 0.76 -12.78
CA ASN A 221 -10.40 -0.35 -12.24
C ASN A 221 -9.82 -0.87 -10.93
N ILE A 222 -8.53 -0.63 -10.66
CA ILE A 222 -7.89 -0.99 -9.39
C ILE A 222 -7.68 0.22 -8.50
N SER A 223 -7.62 -0.01 -7.19
CA SER A 223 -7.24 0.98 -6.19
C SER A 223 -5.78 0.80 -5.77
N ILE A 224 -5.09 1.89 -5.51
CA ILE A 224 -3.71 1.89 -5.00
C ILE A 224 -3.69 2.60 -3.65
N ASP A 225 -3.34 1.89 -2.60
CA ASP A 225 -3.10 2.46 -1.28
C ASP A 225 -1.64 2.85 -1.13
N MET A 226 -1.40 4.13 -0.83
CA MET A 226 -0.07 4.66 -0.54
C MET A 226 0.24 4.43 0.95
N HIS A 227 0.53 3.17 1.27
CA HIS A 227 0.79 2.69 2.62
C HIS A 227 1.90 3.49 3.33
N SER A 228 1.64 3.86 4.60
CA SER A 228 2.52 4.63 5.48
C SER A 228 3.29 5.78 4.79
N CYS A 229 2.73 6.39 3.74
CA CYS A 229 3.56 7.13 2.81
C CYS A 229 4.14 8.43 3.41
N GLY A 230 5.41 8.68 3.11
CA GLY A 230 6.12 9.88 3.56
C GLY A 230 5.97 11.09 2.64
N LEU A 231 4.87 11.20 1.88
CA LEU A 231 4.63 12.33 0.96
C LEU A 231 4.32 13.62 1.73
N SER A 232 4.69 14.78 1.19
CA SER A 232 4.18 16.05 1.71
C SER A 232 2.71 16.23 1.33
N ALA A 233 1.99 17.05 2.08
CA ALA A 233 0.60 17.39 1.79
C ALA A 233 0.44 17.99 0.38
N GLU A 234 1.39 18.81 -0.05
CA GLU A 234 1.41 19.41 -1.40
C GLU A 234 1.59 18.35 -2.48
N THR A 235 2.54 17.43 -2.32
CA THR A 235 2.74 16.33 -3.27
C THR A 235 1.52 15.41 -3.31
N TRP A 236 0.93 15.10 -2.16
CA TRP A 236 -0.30 14.31 -2.08
C TRP A 236 -1.48 14.96 -2.83
N LYS A 237 -1.64 16.29 -2.67
CA LYS A 237 -2.68 17.04 -3.38
C LYS A 237 -2.53 16.93 -4.90
N LEU A 238 -1.30 16.99 -5.41
CA LEU A 238 -1.01 16.82 -6.83
C LEU A 238 -1.29 15.38 -7.30
N LEU A 239 -0.84 14.39 -6.54
CA LEU A 239 -1.02 12.97 -6.84
C LEU A 239 -2.50 12.59 -6.90
N SER A 240 -3.26 12.92 -5.86
CA SER A 240 -4.69 12.61 -5.74
C SER A 240 -5.56 13.34 -6.77
N ALA A 241 -5.12 14.49 -7.27
CA ALA A 241 -5.77 15.19 -8.38
C ALA A 241 -5.51 14.52 -9.73
N ALA A 242 -4.33 13.94 -9.93
CA ALA A 242 -3.96 13.24 -11.16
C ALA A 242 -4.52 11.80 -11.23
N HIS A 243 -4.65 11.13 -10.08
CA HIS A 243 -5.07 9.74 -9.99
C HIS A 243 -6.34 9.60 -9.15
N GLY A 244 -7.42 9.19 -9.81
CA GLY A 244 -8.73 9.02 -9.19
C GLY A 244 -8.81 7.85 -8.21
N ASN A 245 -7.86 6.92 -8.30
CA ASN A 245 -7.88 5.60 -7.69
C ASN A 245 -6.84 5.42 -6.58
N ILE A 246 -6.26 6.52 -6.07
CA ILE A 246 -5.24 6.47 -5.02
C ILE A 246 -5.86 6.78 -3.65
N PHE A 247 -5.54 5.95 -2.67
CA PHE A 247 -5.96 6.01 -1.27
C PHE A 247 -4.74 6.21 -0.36
N LEU A 248 -5.03 6.67 0.86
CA LEU A 248 -4.04 6.93 1.89
C LEU A 248 -4.38 6.16 3.16
N SER A 249 -3.56 5.20 3.51
CA SER A 249 -3.43 4.67 4.86
C SER A 249 -2.18 5.26 5.56
N LEU A 250 -2.24 5.33 6.90
CA LEU A 250 -1.12 5.73 7.74
C LEU A 250 -1.13 4.90 9.01
N SER A 251 0.04 4.65 9.57
CA SER A 251 0.22 3.93 10.83
C SER A 251 0.73 4.84 11.94
N THR A 252 0.42 4.49 13.20
CA THR A 252 0.99 5.20 14.34
C THR A 252 2.48 4.91 14.49
N VAL A 253 2.90 3.69 14.15
CA VAL A 253 4.28 3.19 14.32
C VAL A 253 5.26 3.93 13.43
N ILE A 254 4.88 4.20 12.18
CA ILE A 254 5.73 4.90 11.21
C ILE A 254 5.45 6.40 11.24
N ASN A 255 4.19 6.81 11.04
CA ASN A 255 3.89 8.20 10.69
C ASN A 255 3.77 9.13 11.91
N SER A 256 3.37 8.63 13.09
CA SER A 256 3.23 9.47 14.29
C SER A 256 4.55 9.96 14.88
N ARG A 257 5.70 9.54 14.31
CA ARG A 257 7.03 10.07 14.65
C ARG A 257 7.25 11.52 14.19
N SER A 258 6.41 12.04 13.29
CA SER A 258 6.48 13.40 12.77
C SER A 258 5.10 14.04 12.73
N PRO A 259 4.92 15.33 13.09
CA PRO A 259 3.62 16.00 12.99
C PRO A 259 3.10 16.13 11.54
N ALA A 260 3.94 15.86 10.53
CA ALA A 260 3.57 15.95 9.12
C ALA A 260 2.38 15.04 8.74
N HIS A 261 2.23 13.88 9.39
CA HIS A 261 1.14 12.94 9.08
C HIS A 261 -0.24 13.57 9.29
N ARG A 262 -0.42 14.42 10.32
CA ARG A 262 -1.71 15.11 10.54
C ARG A 262 -2.04 16.09 9.43
N LYS A 263 -1.02 16.77 8.86
CA LYS A 263 -1.22 17.65 7.69
C LYS A 263 -1.62 16.85 6.46
N LEU A 264 -1.03 15.67 6.28
CA LEU A 264 -1.36 14.77 5.19
C LEU A 264 -2.80 14.25 5.31
N ILE A 265 -3.22 13.81 6.50
CA ILE A 265 -4.62 13.45 6.81
C ILE A 265 -5.54 14.62 6.49
N ALA A 266 -5.24 15.83 7.00
CA ALA A 266 -6.07 17.02 6.76
C ALA A 266 -6.25 17.28 5.26
N GLN A 267 -5.19 17.14 4.46
CA GLN A 267 -5.18 17.37 3.02
C GLN A 267 -5.84 16.25 2.20
N CYS A 268 -5.88 15.02 2.69
CA CYS A 268 -6.52 13.90 2.00
C CYS A 268 -8.03 14.08 1.89
N SER A 269 -8.62 13.64 0.79
CA SER A 269 -10.08 13.67 0.66
C SER A 269 -10.73 12.67 1.63
N PRO A 270 -11.87 13.02 2.29
CA PRO A 270 -12.59 12.13 3.19
C PRO A 270 -12.85 10.73 2.64
N ASP A 271 -13.16 10.63 1.34
CA ASP A 271 -13.52 9.42 0.60
C ASP A 271 -12.32 8.53 0.22
N ARG A 272 -11.11 8.86 0.68
CA ARG A 272 -9.85 8.21 0.27
C ARG A 272 -8.91 7.89 1.43
N LEU A 273 -9.40 7.99 2.65
CA LEU A 273 -8.65 7.65 3.85
C LEU A 273 -8.92 6.20 4.25
N LEU A 274 -7.85 5.48 4.56
CA LEU A 274 -7.85 4.14 5.14
C LEU A 274 -7.05 4.18 6.45
N VAL A 275 -7.09 3.10 7.22
CA VAL A 275 -6.37 2.96 8.50
C VAL A 275 -5.57 1.68 8.53
N GLU A 276 -4.37 1.74 9.11
CA GLU A 276 -3.49 0.57 9.23
C GLU A 276 -2.73 0.59 10.56
N SER A 277 -2.25 -0.58 10.97
CA SER A 277 -1.33 -0.70 12.10
C SER A 277 0.14 -0.67 11.69
N ASP A 278 0.46 -1.18 10.50
CA ASP A 278 1.81 -1.48 10.03
C ASP A 278 2.66 -2.14 11.13
N TYR A 279 2.12 -3.25 11.66
CA TYR A 279 2.72 -3.93 12.79
C TYR A 279 2.82 -5.44 12.56
N ASN A 280 3.86 -6.02 13.14
CA ASN A 280 4.22 -7.42 12.96
C ASN A 280 3.58 -8.36 13.98
N ASP A 281 3.01 -7.83 15.06
CA ASP A 281 2.33 -8.62 16.09
C ASP A 281 0.83 -8.29 16.10
N ILE A 282 0.04 -9.26 15.65
CA ILE A 282 -1.42 -9.13 15.50
C ILE A 282 -2.13 -8.78 16.81
N SER A 283 -1.54 -9.11 17.96
CA SER A 283 -2.07 -8.76 19.28
C SER A 283 -2.25 -7.25 19.48
N PHE A 284 -1.50 -6.45 18.72
CA PHE A 284 -1.55 -4.99 18.78
C PHE A 284 -2.31 -4.35 17.61
N SER A 285 -2.72 -5.12 16.58
CA SER A 285 -3.39 -4.58 15.39
C SER A 285 -4.66 -3.82 15.75
N THR A 286 -5.54 -4.40 16.59
CA THR A 286 -6.78 -3.73 17.01
C THR A 286 -6.52 -2.38 17.68
N GLN A 287 -5.62 -2.33 18.67
CA GLN A 287 -5.32 -1.09 19.40
C GLN A 287 -4.67 -0.03 18.49
N ARG A 288 -3.68 -0.43 17.68
CA ARG A 288 -2.94 0.51 16.83
C ARG A 288 -3.79 1.08 15.71
N THR A 289 -4.63 0.24 15.10
CA THR A 289 -5.58 0.69 14.07
C THR A 289 -6.62 1.62 14.68
N TRP A 290 -7.14 1.31 15.87
CA TRP A 290 -8.07 2.19 16.58
C TRP A 290 -7.45 3.54 16.95
N ASP A 291 -6.19 3.56 17.37
CA ASP A 291 -5.49 4.82 17.63
C ASP A 291 -5.43 5.69 16.36
N MET A 292 -5.19 5.10 15.19
CA MET A 292 -5.22 5.84 13.93
C MET A 292 -6.63 6.32 13.56
N VAL A 293 -7.67 5.51 13.77
CA VAL A 293 -9.08 5.94 13.60
C VAL A 293 -9.34 7.22 14.39
N ASN A 294 -8.93 7.26 15.67
CA ASN A 294 -9.11 8.43 16.54
C ASN A 294 -8.27 9.63 16.08
N ILE A 295 -7.04 9.41 15.61
CA ILE A 295 -6.20 10.49 15.06
C ILE A 295 -6.85 11.09 13.80
N ILE A 296 -7.33 10.24 12.88
CA ILE A 296 -8.02 10.70 11.67
C ILE A 296 -9.27 11.46 12.05
N ALA A 297 -10.12 10.90 12.91
CA ALA A 297 -11.36 11.53 13.35
C ALA A 297 -11.09 12.91 13.99
N GLY A 298 -10.07 13.01 14.86
CA GLY A 298 -9.69 14.28 15.47
C GLY A 298 -9.15 15.32 14.49
N VAL A 299 -8.44 14.89 13.43
CA VAL A 299 -7.94 15.81 12.38
C VAL A 299 -9.06 16.24 11.43
N LYS A 300 -10.01 15.34 11.16
CA LYS A 300 -11.14 15.57 10.26
C LYS A 300 -12.39 16.14 10.93
N GLU A 301 -12.34 16.29 12.25
CA GLU A 301 -13.47 16.70 13.08
C GLU A 301 -14.68 15.75 12.92
N TRP A 302 -14.41 14.46 12.72
CA TRP A 302 -15.44 13.42 12.67
C TRP A 302 -15.80 12.95 14.06
N ARG A 303 -17.09 12.67 14.26
CA ARG A 303 -17.57 11.96 15.46
C ARG A 303 -17.04 10.52 15.43
N VAL A 304 -16.42 10.07 16.51
CA VAL A 304 -16.13 8.65 16.72
C VAL A 304 -17.35 7.99 17.33
N GLU A 305 -17.90 6.99 16.65
CA GLU A 305 -19.05 6.23 17.13
C GLU A 305 -18.70 5.45 18.39
N LYS A 306 -19.70 5.23 19.25
CA LYS A 306 -19.58 4.38 20.45
C LYS A 306 -20.18 2.99 20.27
N SER A 307 -21.04 2.85 19.26
CA SER A 307 -21.70 1.61 18.90
C SER A 307 -21.99 1.57 17.41
N TRP A 308 -22.12 0.38 16.85
CA TRP A 308 -22.52 0.19 15.46
C TRP A 308 -24.04 0.40 15.27
N ASN A 309 -24.44 1.02 14.16
CA ASN A 309 -25.85 1.14 13.78
C ASN A 309 -25.98 1.00 12.25
N GLU A 310 -26.63 -0.07 11.80
CA GLU A 310 -26.77 -0.37 10.36
C GLU A 310 -27.56 0.71 9.60
N GLU A 311 -28.55 1.35 10.25
CA GLU A 311 -29.40 2.37 9.63
C GLU A 311 -29.02 3.75 10.15
N LEU A 312 -28.25 4.48 9.34
CA LEU A 312 -27.91 5.88 9.62
C LEU A 312 -28.92 6.84 8.99
N GLU A 313 -29.32 7.85 9.77
CA GLU A 313 -29.93 9.06 9.21
C GLU A 313 -28.91 9.83 8.36
N GLU A 314 -29.39 10.53 7.32
CA GLU A 314 -28.55 11.28 6.40
C GLU A 314 -27.70 12.34 7.15
N GLY A 315 -26.38 12.29 6.98
CA GLY A 315 -25.45 13.21 7.64
C GLY A 315 -24.99 12.83 9.05
N VAL A 316 -25.30 11.62 9.53
CA VAL A 316 -24.94 11.15 10.89
C VAL A 316 -23.72 10.20 10.93
N ALA A 317 -23.18 9.84 9.76
CA ALA A 317 -22.01 8.96 9.64
C ALA A 317 -20.83 9.50 10.46
N GLY A 318 -20.30 8.67 11.35
CA GLY A 318 -19.07 8.96 12.07
C GLY A 318 -17.86 8.36 11.36
N ALA A 319 -16.73 8.40 12.04
CA ALA A 319 -15.46 7.97 11.50
C ALA A 319 -15.46 6.51 11.03
N VAL A 320 -16.10 5.60 11.78
CA VAL A 320 -16.09 4.18 11.44
C VAL A 320 -16.91 3.91 10.17
N HIS A 321 -18.10 4.50 10.03
CA HIS A 321 -18.89 4.34 8.80
C HIS A 321 -18.19 4.94 7.57
N ILE A 322 -17.60 6.14 7.71
CA ILE A 322 -16.86 6.77 6.61
C ILE A 322 -15.68 5.88 6.18
N LEU A 323 -14.90 5.35 7.13
CA LEU A 323 -13.77 4.48 6.82
C LEU A 323 -14.21 3.13 6.24
N GLU A 324 -15.35 2.58 6.68
CA GLU A 324 -15.92 1.37 6.10
C GLU A 324 -16.37 1.59 4.64
N GLU A 325 -17.03 2.72 4.35
CA GLU A 325 -17.41 3.10 2.98
C GLU A 325 -16.16 3.28 2.09
N ASN A 326 -15.12 3.93 2.61
CA ASN A 326 -13.85 4.09 1.90
C ASN A 326 -13.21 2.73 1.59
N TRP A 327 -13.24 1.80 2.54
CA TRP A 327 -12.74 0.44 2.34
C TRP A 327 -13.54 -0.32 1.28
N ARG A 328 -14.87 -0.18 1.27
CA ARG A 328 -15.73 -0.77 0.23
C ARG A 328 -15.38 -0.21 -1.15
N ALA A 329 -15.23 1.11 -1.28
CA ALA A 329 -14.81 1.75 -2.52
C ALA A 329 -13.39 1.34 -2.96
N PHE A 330 -12.47 1.18 -2.01
CA PHE A 330 -11.12 0.70 -2.26
C PHE A 330 -11.14 -0.73 -2.84
N LYS A 331 -11.92 -1.65 -2.26
CA LYS A 331 -12.05 -3.02 -2.76
C LYS A 331 -12.75 -3.10 -4.12
N GLU A 332 -13.81 -2.32 -4.31
CA GLU A 332 -14.60 -2.37 -5.54
C GLU A 332 -13.83 -1.83 -6.75
N GLY A 333 -12.99 -0.81 -6.53
CA GLY A 333 -12.22 -0.17 -7.60
C GLY A 333 -13.12 0.64 -8.53
N LYS A 334 -12.88 0.53 -9.85
CA LYS A 334 -13.72 1.14 -10.92
C LYS A 334 -13.94 2.65 -10.76
N HIS A 335 -12.87 3.36 -10.48
CA HIS A 335 -12.88 4.79 -10.19
C HIS A 335 -13.23 5.65 -11.41
N GLU A 336 -14.24 6.49 -11.28
CA GLU A 336 -14.67 7.39 -12.35
C GLU A 336 -13.64 8.48 -12.67
N ASP A 337 -13.61 8.90 -13.94
CA ASP A 337 -12.85 10.08 -14.35
C ASP A 337 -13.63 11.39 -14.14
N LYS A 338 -13.46 11.98 -12.95
CA LYS A 338 -14.00 13.32 -12.63
C LYS A 338 -13.56 14.39 -13.66
N ASN A 339 -12.37 14.24 -14.28
CA ASN A 339 -11.90 15.15 -15.34
C ASN A 339 -12.58 14.90 -16.71
N PHE A 340 -12.91 13.65 -17.05
CA PHE A 340 -13.65 13.32 -18.26
C PHE A 340 -15.08 13.86 -18.21
N GLN A 341 -15.76 13.75 -17.07
CA GLN A 341 -17.10 14.33 -16.90
C GLN A 341 -17.09 15.85 -17.05
N THR A 342 -16.07 16.52 -16.52
CA THR A 342 -15.93 17.98 -16.63
C THR A 342 -15.63 18.40 -18.08
N ARG A 343 -14.76 17.67 -18.80
CA ARG A 343 -14.50 17.86 -20.25
C ARG A 343 -15.73 17.55 -21.12
N ARG A 344 -16.50 16.51 -20.80
CA ARG A 344 -17.75 16.14 -21.48
C ARG A 344 -18.85 17.17 -21.23
N LYS A 345 -19.04 17.62 -19.99
CA LYS A 345 -19.97 18.71 -19.63
C LYS A 345 -19.59 20.03 -20.32
N ARG A 346 -18.29 20.33 -20.43
CA ARG A 346 -17.79 21.49 -21.19
C ARG A 346 -18.09 21.36 -22.69
N ARG A 347 -17.75 20.23 -23.32
CA ARG A 347 -18.10 19.96 -24.74
C ARG A 347 -19.61 20.01 -25.01
N LEU A 348 -20.44 19.51 -24.10
CA LEU A 348 -21.90 19.57 -24.23
C LEU A 348 -22.45 21.00 -24.11
N ARG A 349 -21.85 21.84 -23.25
CA ARG A 349 -22.15 23.27 -23.17
C ARG A 349 -21.71 24.04 -24.42
N ASP A 350 -20.58 23.66 -25.01
CA ASP A 350 -20.09 24.26 -26.26
C ASP A 350 -20.98 23.87 -27.47
N PHE A 351 -21.60 22.68 -27.44
CA PHE A 351 -22.55 22.22 -28.47
C PHE A 351 -23.98 22.74 -28.30
N PHE A 352 -24.40 23.02 -27.07
CA PHE A 352 -25.70 23.62 -26.76
C PHE A 352 -25.51 24.85 -25.85
N PRO A 353 -25.09 25.99 -26.40
CA PRO A 353 -25.03 27.24 -25.66
C PRO A 353 -26.44 27.57 -25.14
N ARG A 354 -26.56 27.90 -23.85
CA ARG A 354 -27.85 28.42 -23.34
C ARG A 354 -28.16 29.73 -24.05
N PRO A 355 -29.40 29.98 -24.48
CA PRO A 355 -29.77 31.29 -25.00
C PRO A 355 -29.60 32.33 -23.89
N ASN A 356 -28.92 33.44 -24.23
CA ASN A 356 -28.83 34.62 -23.36
C ASN A 356 -30.25 35.07 -23.01
N LYS A 357 -30.63 34.95 -21.74
CA LYS A 357 -31.62 35.84 -21.17
C LYS A 357 -30.85 37.07 -20.75
N ASP A 358 -31.04 38.16 -21.48
CA ASP A 358 -31.12 39.53 -20.99
C ASP A 358 -31.20 40.45 -22.21
N GLU A 359 -32.40 40.99 -22.45
CA GLU A 359 -32.73 42.30 -23.02
C GLU A 359 -34.21 42.24 -23.44
N ASP A 360 -35.10 42.66 -22.53
CA ASP A 360 -36.38 43.33 -22.85
C ASP A 360 -37.12 43.61 -21.53
N GLU A 361 -36.64 44.63 -20.79
CA GLU A 361 -37.49 45.42 -19.90
C GLU A 361 -37.00 46.87 -19.97
N ASP A 362 -37.44 47.57 -21.02
CA ASP A 362 -37.63 49.03 -20.99
C ASP A 362 -38.58 49.44 -22.13
N SER A 363 -39.89 49.41 -21.88
CA SER A 363 -40.83 50.35 -22.51
C SER A 363 -42.20 50.39 -21.81
N ALA A 364 -42.51 51.59 -21.31
CA ALA A 364 -43.81 52.17 -20.93
C ALA A 364 -44.41 51.80 -19.55
#